data_AF-A0A091BST2-F1
#
_entry.id   AF-A0A091BST2-F1
#
_cell.length_a   1.000
_cell.length_b   1.000
_cell.length_c   1.000
_cell.angle_alpha   90.00
_cell.angle_beta   90.00
_cell.angle_gamma   90.00
#
_symmetry.space_group_name_H-M   'P 1'
#
loop_
_entity.id
_entity.type
_entity.pdbx_description
1 polymer ?
#
loop_
_entity_poly.entity_id
_entity_poly.type
_entity_poly.pdbx_seq_one_letter_code
_entity_poly.pdbx_strand_id
1 'polypeptide(L)' 'MIKIIVHAYVNCENKAIVEVVFASSDESIISIKMAELISKYPNDYLAAYDLPLDTDLTTLSHYPSVEIGKEDFN' A
#
# COMPACT_ATOMS: atom_id res chain seq x y z
N MET A 1 -15.13 1.73 8.70
CA MET A 1 -13.88 2.17 8.07
C MET A 1 -13.44 1.05 7.15
N ILE A 2 -13.07 1.34 5.91
CA ILE A 2 -12.39 0.32 5.08
C ILE A 2 -10.89 0.43 5.37
N LYS A 3 -10.14 -0.65 5.17
CA LYS A 3 -8.70 -0.60 5.06
C LYS A 3 -8.27 -0.95 3.66
N ILE A 4 -7.21 -0.31 3.20
CA ILE A 4 -6.51 -0.67 1.98
C ILE A 4 -5.16 -1.28 2.33
N ILE A 5 -4.72 -2.29 1.59
CA ILE A 5 -3.35 -2.80 1.64
C ILE A 5 -2.57 -2.18 0.48
N VAL A 6 -1.48 -1.53 0.81
CA VAL A 6 -0.51 -0.96 -0.12
C VAL A 6 0.70 -1.88 -0.19
N HIS A 7 1.15 -2.15 -1.40
CA HIS A 7 2.39 -2.85 -1.71
C HIS A 7 3.31 -1.88 -2.45
N ALA A 8 4.56 -1.75 -2.00
CA ALA A 8 5.56 -0.91 -2.64
C ALA A 8 6.89 -1.65 -2.81
N TYR A 9 7.49 -1.52 -3.99
CA TYR A 9 8.73 -2.20 -4.35
C TYR A 9 9.49 -1.42 -5.44
N VAL A 10 10.77 -1.73 -5.61
CA VAL A 10 11.58 -1.21 -6.73
C VAL A 10 11.58 -2.24 -7.84
N ASN A 11 11.17 -1.84 -9.05
CA ASN A 11 11.15 -2.73 -10.21
C ASN A 11 12.55 -2.89 -10.83
N CYS A 12 12.66 -3.72 -11.86
CA CYS A 12 13.92 -3.98 -12.56
C CYS A 12 14.52 -2.77 -13.31
N GLU A 13 13.77 -1.67 -13.46
CA GLU A 13 14.24 -0.42 -14.07
C GLU A 13 14.64 0.63 -13.01
N ASN A 14 14.82 0.21 -11.75
CA ASN A 14 15.01 1.11 -10.60
C ASN A 14 13.90 2.16 -10.48
N LYS A 15 12.64 1.79 -10.76
CA LYS A 15 11.47 2.63 -10.51
C LYS A 15 10.73 2.11 -9.29
N ALA A 16 10.38 3.00 -8.38
CA ALA A 16 9.58 2.68 -7.22
C ALA A 16 8.13 2.65 -7.65
N ILE A 17 7.49 1.51 -7.40
CA ILE A 17 6.11 1.21 -7.75
C ILE A 17 5.34 1.11 -6.45
N VAL A 18 4.16 1.73 -6.42
CA VAL A 18 3.23 1.66 -5.30
C VAL A 18 1.88 1.28 -5.85
N GLU A 19 1.29 0.23 -5.31
CA GLU A 19 0.01 -0.29 -5.75
C GLU A 19 -0.91 -0.59 -4.56
N VAL A 20 -2.20 -0.32 -4.74
CA VAL A 20 -3.24 -0.76 -3.82
C VAL A 20 -3.68 -2.15 -4.27
N VAL A 21 -3.40 -3.17 -3.46
CA VAL A 21 -3.59 -4.58 -3.83
C VAL A 21 -4.81 -5.22 -3.19
N PHE A 22 -5.38 -4.58 -2.17
CA PHE A 22 -6.57 -5.08 -1.49
C PHE A 22 -7.33 -3.96 -0.77
N ALA A 23 -8.65 -4.07 -0.68
CA ALA A 23 -9.50 -3.18 0.11
C ALA A 23 -10.65 -3.96 0.74
N SER A 24 -10.93 -3.74 2.02
CA SER A 24 -12.03 -4.41 2.74
C SER A 24 -12.40 -3.65 4.00
N SER A 25 -13.61 -3.86 4.51
CA SER A 25 -14.00 -3.47 5.88
C SER A 25 -13.86 -4.61 6.89
N ASP A 26 -13.53 -5.82 6.44
CA ASP A 26 -13.39 -7.02 7.26
C ASP A 26 -11.94 -7.25 7.68
N GLU A 27 -11.66 -7.02 8.97
CA GLU A 27 -10.34 -7.16 9.59
C GLU A 27 -9.75 -8.58 9.50
N SER A 28 -10.59 -9.61 9.55
CA SER A 28 -10.13 -11.00 9.44
C SER A 28 -9.63 -11.29 8.04
N ILE A 29 -10.37 -10.84 7.02
CA ILE A 29 -9.94 -11.02 5.62
C ILE A 29 -8.69 -10.18 5.32
N ILE A 30 -8.59 -8.95 5.86
CA ILE A 30 -7.39 -8.11 5.74
C ILE A 30 -6.17 -8.82 6.33
N SER A 31 -6.30 -9.38 7.52
CA SER A 31 -5.20 -10.08 8.20
C SER A 31 -4.73 -11.30 7.40
N ILE A 32 -5.66 -12.09 6.86
CA ILE A 32 -5.35 -13.24 6.00
C ILE A 32 -4.62 -12.77 4.74
N LYS A 33 -5.16 -11.75 4.05
CA LYS A 33 -4.54 -11.23 2.83
C LYS A 33 -3.15 -10.65 3.08
N MET A 34 -2.96 -9.95 4.19
CA MET A 34 -1.66 -9.40 4.58
C MET A 34 -0.63 -10.53 4.80
N ALA A 35 -1.00 -11.61 5.49
CA ALA A 35 -0.12 -12.74 5.70
C ALA A 35 0.27 -13.43 4.38
N GLU A 36 -0.69 -13.60 3.46
CA GLU A 36 -0.42 -14.11 2.10
C GLU A 36 0.57 -13.24 1.34
N LEU A 37 0.40 -11.91 1.39
CA LEU A 37 1.26 -10.95 0.70
C LEU A 37 2.68 -10.92 1.30
N ILE A 38 2.82 -10.91 2.62
CA ILE A 38 4.13 -10.97 3.30
C ILE A 38 4.88 -12.25 2.92
N SER A 39 4.17 -13.39 2.85
CA SER A 39 4.80 -14.64 2.42
C SER A 39 5.23 -14.61 0.96
N LYS A 40 4.51 -13.89 0.10
CA LYS A 40 4.79 -13.80 -1.34
C LYS A 40 5.89 -12.79 -1.66
N TYR A 41 5.95 -11.70 -0.91
CA TYR A 41 6.85 -10.56 -1.11
C TYR A 41 7.61 -10.21 0.17
N PRO A 42 8.48 -11.12 0.67
CA PRO A 42 9.08 -10.98 2.00
C PRO A 42 10.07 -9.81 2.14
N ASN A 43 10.49 -9.21 1.02
CA ASN A 43 11.44 -8.10 0.99
C ASN A 43 10.81 -6.77 0.56
N ASP A 44 9.54 -6.78 0.16
CA ASP A 44 8.86 -5.59 -0.34
C ASP A 44 8.11 -4.90 0.81
N TYR A 45 7.79 -3.62 0.63
CA TYR A 45 7.04 -2.86 1.63
C TYR A 45 5.54 -3.18 1.52
N LEU A 46 4.93 -3.57 2.64
CA LEU A 46 3.51 -3.85 2.74
C LEU A 46 2.92 -3.13 3.95
N ALA A 47 1.83 -2.41 3.76
CA ALA A 47 1.15 -1.68 4.84
C ALA A 47 -0.36 -1.69 4.66
N ALA A 48 -1.10 -1.67 5.78
CA ALA A 48 -2.54 -1.49 5.77
C ALA A 48 -2.89 -0.10 6.34
N TYR A 49 -3.76 0.63 5.65
CA TYR A 49 -4.20 1.97 6.06
C TYR A 49 -5.70 2.01 6.26
N ASP A 50 -6.13 2.62 7.36
CA ASP A 50 -7.53 2.95 7.62
C ASP A 50 -7.99 4.10 6.73
N LEU A 51 -9.16 3.93 6.12
CA LEU A 51 -9.75 4.91 5.21
C LEU A 51 -11.30 4.93 5.35
N PRO A 52 -11.92 6.09 5.61
CA PRO A 52 -13.38 6.20 5.53
C PRO A 52 -13.88 5.90 4.11
N LEU A 53 -15.01 5.23 3.99
CA LEU A 53 -15.64 4.98 2.69
C LEU A 53 -16.02 6.31 2.03
N ASP A 54 -15.92 6.38 0.71
CA ASP A 54 -16.23 7.56 -0.11
C ASP A 54 -15.39 8.82 0.22
N THR A 55 -14.24 8.64 0.88
CA THR A 55 -13.27 9.72 1.09
C THR A 55 -12.74 10.19 -0.27
N ASP A 56 -12.87 11.49 -0.55
CA ASP A 56 -12.17 12.12 -1.67
C ASP A 56 -10.67 12.15 -1.35
N LEU A 57 -9.97 11.12 -1.81
CA LEU A 57 -8.56 10.94 -1.55
C LEU A 57 -7.76 12.18 -1.97
N THR A 58 -8.16 12.89 -3.05
CA THR A 58 -7.43 14.05 -3.60
C THR A 58 -7.29 15.20 -2.60
N THR A 59 -8.08 15.18 -1.53
CA THR A 59 -8.07 16.19 -0.47
C THR A 59 -7.16 15.84 0.71
N LEU A 60 -6.61 14.62 0.77
CA LEU A 60 -5.72 14.17 1.84
C LEU A 60 -4.30 14.72 1.63
N SER A 61 -3.74 15.38 2.66
CA SER A 61 -2.36 15.90 2.66
C SER A 61 -1.30 14.81 2.51
N HIS A 62 -1.65 13.58 2.91
CA HIS A 62 -0.89 12.36 2.71
C HIS A 62 -1.77 11.34 1.98
N TYR A 63 -2.30 11.74 0.81
CA TYR A 63 -2.82 10.81 -0.21
C TYR A 63 -1.93 9.56 -0.24
N PRO A 64 -2.42 8.34 -0.55
CA PRO A 64 -1.57 7.16 -0.73
C PRO A 64 -0.68 7.28 -2.00
N SER A 65 -0.11 8.44 -2.22
CA SER A 65 0.99 8.74 -3.11
C SER A 65 2.21 8.84 -2.19
N VAL A 66 3.07 7.84 -2.33
CA VAL A 66 4.42 7.92 -1.78
C VAL A 66 5.12 9.02 -2.55
N GLU A 67 5.54 10.07 -1.85
CA GLU A 67 6.53 11.00 -2.37
C GLU A 67 7.84 10.24 -2.43
N ILE A 68 8.32 9.97 -3.65
CA ILE A 68 9.58 9.27 -3.89
C ILE A 68 10.54 10.33 -4.42
N GLY A 69 11.50 10.73 -3.60
CA GLY A 69 12.58 11.63 -3.97
C GLY A 69 13.60 10.92 -4.87
N LYS A 70 14.43 11.69 -5.58
CA LYS A 70 15.53 11.12 -6.40
C LYS A 70 16.53 10.32 -5.56
N GLU A 71 16.61 10.68 -4.29
CA GLU A 71 17.46 10.11 -3.25
C GLU A 71 17.02 8.73 -2.78
N ASP A 72 15.73 8.40 -2.87
CA ASP A 72 15.19 7.08 -2.50
C ASP A 72 15.50 6.01 -3.57
N PHE A 73 16.06 6.44 -4.71
CA PHE A 73 16.53 5.58 -5.80
C PHE A 73 18.02 5.21 -5.71
N ASN A 74 18.74 5.68 -4.69
CA ASN A 74 20.18 5.48 -4.53
C ASN A 74 20.53 4.33 -3.58
#